data_AF-A0A1B6DCD5-F1
#
_entry.id   AF-A0A1B6DCD5-F1
#
_cell.length_a   1.000
_cell.length_b   1.000
_cell.length_c   1.000
_cell.angle_alpha   90.00
_cell.angle_beta   90.00
_cell.angle_gamma   90.00
#
_symmetry.space_group_name_H-M   'P 1'
#
loop_
_entity.id
_entity.type
_entity.pdbx_description
1 polymer ?
#
loop_
_entity_poly.entity_id
_entity_poly.type
_entity_poly.pdbx_seq_one_letter_code
_entity_poly.pdbx_strand_id
1 'polypeptide(L)'
;MASRKRSGSGSKWQLKEKIVQIYESFFKGEDLIRGNPNFWDEFFLLKPKVSSFEWEMQKLNAEQLIGARENLNTLFAQCIITLGHDHHIKVVYSLQTLCALINSVFKKSAGECGFDVINMLMGFDVAEKRMHDLLEHC
;
A
#
# COMPACT_ATOMS: atom_id res chain seq x y z
N MET A 1 -17.00 -53.21 -12.12
CA MET A 1 -17.38 -51.84 -12.53
C MET A 1 -16.38 -50.88 -11.91
N ALA A 2 -15.52 -50.27 -12.72
CA ALA A 2 -14.46 -49.37 -12.26
C ALA A 2 -15.02 -47.95 -12.07
N SER A 3 -15.06 -47.47 -10.83
CA SER A 3 -15.46 -46.09 -10.53
C SER A 3 -14.25 -45.17 -10.70
N ARG A 4 -14.30 -44.31 -11.72
CA ARG A 4 -13.26 -43.33 -12.06
C ARG A 4 -13.14 -42.27 -10.96
N LYS A 5 -11.95 -42.17 -10.36
CA LYS A 5 -11.55 -41.00 -9.56
C LYS A 5 -11.51 -39.77 -10.48
N ARG A 6 -12.38 -38.78 -10.24
CA ARG A 6 -12.24 -37.43 -10.80
C ARG A 6 -11.13 -36.72 -10.03
N SER A 7 -9.96 -36.62 -10.66
CA SER A 7 -8.90 -35.69 -10.25
C SER A 7 -9.38 -34.26 -10.51
N GLY A 8 -10.11 -33.69 -9.57
CA GLY A 8 -10.35 -32.26 -9.52
C GLY A 8 -9.06 -31.58 -9.12
N SER A 9 -8.22 -31.23 -10.12
CA SER A 9 -7.17 -30.22 -9.94
C SER A 9 -7.86 -28.87 -9.78
N GLY A 10 -8.45 -28.66 -8.61
CA GLY A 10 -8.87 -27.34 -8.17
C GLY A 10 -7.59 -26.60 -7.84
N SER A 11 -7.05 -25.87 -8.81
CA SER A 11 -6.10 -24.79 -8.57
C SER A 11 -6.70 -23.93 -7.46
N LYS A 12 -6.17 -24.08 -6.25
CA LYS A 12 -6.50 -23.28 -5.07
C LYS A 12 -6.03 -21.85 -5.34
N TRP A 13 -6.76 -21.13 -6.18
CA TRP A 13 -6.85 -19.69 -6.08
C TRP A 13 -7.54 -19.45 -4.75
N GLN A 14 -6.76 -19.45 -3.66
CA GLN A 14 -7.23 -19.04 -2.36
C GLN A 14 -7.89 -17.68 -2.58
N LEU A 15 -9.16 -17.54 -2.18
CA LEU A 15 -9.90 -16.29 -2.29
C LEU A 15 -9.11 -15.22 -1.53
N LYS A 16 -8.28 -14.47 -2.26
CA LYS A 16 -7.35 -13.53 -1.67
C LYS A 16 -8.11 -12.26 -1.34
N GLU A 17 -7.95 -11.76 -0.13
CA GLU A 17 -8.64 -10.55 0.31
C GLU A 17 -8.37 -9.37 -0.64
N LYS A 18 -9.42 -8.58 -0.98
CA LYS A 18 -9.34 -7.45 -1.93
C LYS A 18 -8.17 -6.52 -1.60
N ILE A 19 -7.97 -6.21 -0.32
CA ILE A 19 -6.92 -5.31 0.14
C ILE A 19 -5.50 -5.82 -0.18
N VAL A 20 -5.27 -7.14 -0.11
CA VAL A 20 -3.96 -7.72 -0.42
C VAL A 20 -3.71 -7.72 -1.93
N GLN A 21 -4.75 -7.96 -2.73
CA GLN A 21 -4.64 -7.83 -4.20
C GLN A 21 -4.32 -6.39 -4.62
N ILE A 22 -4.91 -5.40 -3.93
CA ILE A 22 -4.59 -3.98 -4.14
C ILE A 22 -3.12 -3.74 -3.85
N TYR A 23 -2.58 -4.18 -2.71
CA TYR A 23 -1.16 -4.00 -2.38
C TYR A 23 -0.22 -4.57 -3.46
N GLU A 24 -0.50 -5.78 -3.93
CA GLU A 24 0.32 -6.41 -4.99
C GLU A 24 0.31 -5.62 -6.29
N SER A 25 -0.86 -5.16 -6.72
CA SER A 25 -1.01 -4.41 -7.97
C SER A 25 -0.38 -3.02 -7.84
N PHE A 26 -0.57 -2.39 -6.67
CA PHE A 26 -0.01 -1.08 -6.35
C PHE A 26 1.53 -1.09 -6.36
N PHE A 27 2.15 -2.11 -5.78
CA PHE A 27 3.61 -2.25 -5.74
C PHE A 27 4.22 -2.72 -7.07
N LYS A 28 3.42 -3.22 -8.02
CA LYS A 28 3.85 -3.47 -9.40
C LYS A 28 3.84 -2.22 -10.28
N GLY A 29 3.41 -1.07 -9.75
CA GLY A 29 3.28 0.16 -10.52
C GLY A 29 1.99 0.24 -11.35
N GLU A 30 1.00 -0.62 -11.09
CA GLU A 30 -0.28 -0.60 -11.81
C GLU A 30 -1.11 0.63 -11.40
N ASP A 31 -1.77 1.25 -12.37
CA ASP A 31 -2.65 2.41 -12.16
C ASP A 31 -4.06 1.94 -11.80
N LEU A 32 -4.30 1.72 -10.50
CA LEU A 32 -5.60 1.29 -9.95
C LEU A 32 -6.62 2.42 -9.84
N ILE A 33 -6.17 3.66 -10.01
CA ILE A 33 -6.97 4.88 -9.79
C ILE A 33 -7.65 5.28 -11.10
N ARG A 34 -6.98 5.09 -12.23
CA ARG A 34 -7.53 5.41 -13.56
C ARG A 34 -8.80 4.61 -13.84
N GLY A 35 -9.92 5.33 -13.86
CA GLY A 35 -11.25 4.76 -14.10
C GLY A 35 -12.04 4.44 -12.84
N ASN A 36 -11.48 4.63 -11.64
CA ASN A 36 -12.20 4.52 -10.37
C ASN A 36 -12.06 5.80 -9.53
N PRO A 37 -12.98 6.77 -9.66
CA PRO A 37 -12.91 8.02 -8.90
C PRO A 37 -13.07 7.82 -7.38
N ASN A 38 -13.70 6.72 -6.95
CA ASN A 38 -13.96 6.44 -5.54
C ASN A 38 -12.92 5.48 -4.93
N PHE A 39 -11.80 5.25 -5.62
CA PHE A 39 -10.81 4.26 -5.21
C PHE A 39 -10.34 4.45 -3.75
N TRP A 40 -9.96 5.68 -3.38
CA TRP A 40 -9.45 5.96 -2.03
C TRP A 40 -10.53 5.81 -0.96
N ASP A 41 -11.76 6.20 -1.27
CA ASP A 41 -12.90 5.99 -0.38
C ASP A 41 -13.15 4.52 -0.11
N GLU A 42 -13.09 3.67 -1.13
CA GLU A 42 -13.20 2.22 -0.98
C GLU A 42 -11.99 1.63 -0.26
N PHE A 43 -10.78 2.07 -0.61
CA PHE A 43 -9.53 1.57 -0.07
C PHE A 43 -9.47 1.76 1.45
N PHE A 44 -9.78 2.96 1.94
CA PHE A 44 -9.74 3.26 3.38
C PHE A 44 -10.96 2.72 4.16
N LEU A 45 -11.92 2.09 3.49
CA LEU A 45 -12.96 1.29 4.15
C LEU A 45 -12.54 -0.18 4.34
N LEU A 46 -11.52 -0.65 3.62
CA LEU A 46 -10.99 -1.99 3.79
C LEU A 46 -10.03 -2.02 4.98
N LYS A 47 -10.24 -2.98 5.90
CA LYS A 47 -9.35 -3.15 7.06
C LYS A 47 -7.92 -3.42 6.59
N PRO A 48 -6.94 -2.57 6.95
CA PRO A 48 -5.58 -2.74 6.49
C PRO A 48 -4.99 -4.02 7.09
N LYS A 49 -4.25 -4.74 6.24
CA LYS A 49 -3.52 -5.95 6.64
C LYS A 49 -2.05 -5.60 6.73
N VAL A 50 -1.67 -4.97 7.84
CA VAL A 50 -0.30 -4.46 8.07
C VAL A 50 0.74 -5.52 7.77
N SER A 51 0.63 -6.73 8.32
CA SER A 51 1.59 -7.80 8.05
C SER A 51 1.70 -8.17 6.57
N SER A 52 0.58 -8.18 5.84
CA SER A 52 0.59 -8.44 4.40
C SER A 52 1.18 -7.28 3.61
N PHE A 53 0.88 -6.04 3.99
CA PHE A 53 1.47 -4.85 3.39
C PHE A 53 2.99 -4.87 3.54
N GLU A 54 3.48 -5.04 4.77
CA GLU A 54 4.92 -5.08 5.04
C GLU A 54 5.58 -6.24 4.29
N TRP A 55 4.95 -7.41 4.26
CA TRP A 55 5.45 -8.58 3.53
C TRP A 55 5.57 -8.33 2.03
N GLU A 56 4.53 -7.82 1.37
CA GLU A 56 4.58 -7.50 -0.06
C GLU A 56 5.63 -6.42 -0.34
N MET A 57 5.74 -5.42 0.53
CA MET A 57 6.76 -4.38 0.43
C MET A 57 8.17 -4.94 0.56
N GLN A 58 8.41 -5.94 1.43
CA GLN A 58 9.72 -6.58 1.57
C GLN A 58 10.14 -7.41 0.34
N LYS A 59 9.20 -7.92 -0.47
CA LYS A 59 9.54 -8.70 -1.68
C LYS A 59 10.17 -7.89 -2.81
N LEU A 60 9.92 -6.58 -2.84
CA LEU A 60 10.39 -5.72 -3.94
C LEU A 60 11.93 -5.67 -3.97
N ASN A 61 12.56 -5.72 -5.12
CA ASN A 61 13.97 -5.33 -5.22
C ASN A 61 14.10 -3.80 -5.34
N ALA A 62 15.33 -3.28 -5.43
CA ALA A 62 15.58 -1.84 -5.53
C ALA A 62 14.90 -1.21 -6.76
N GLU A 63 14.98 -1.87 -7.92
CA GLU A 63 14.41 -1.38 -9.17
C GLU A 63 12.88 -1.32 -9.12
N GLN A 64 12.24 -2.38 -8.61
CA GLN A 64 10.79 -2.45 -8.42
C GLN A 64 10.32 -1.41 -7.41
N LEU A 65 11.10 -1.20 -6.34
CA LEU A 65 10.80 -0.16 -5.36
C LEU A 65 10.82 1.22 -6.02
N ILE A 66 11.85 1.54 -6.81
CA ILE A 66 11.92 2.79 -7.56
C ILE A 66 10.73 2.93 -8.52
N GLY A 67 10.35 1.85 -9.22
CA GLY A 67 9.17 1.82 -10.10
C GLY A 67 7.85 2.07 -9.37
N ALA A 68 7.75 1.68 -8.10
CA ALA A 68 6.57 1.92 -7.26
C ALA A 68 6.56 3.31 -6.58
N ARG A 69 7.59 4.15 -6.77
CA ARG A 69 7.74 5.42 -6.04
C ARG A 69 6.55 6.35 -6.14
N GLU A 70 6.06 6.60 -7.35
CA GLU A 70 4.91 7.51 -7.55
C GLU A 70 3.64 6.98 -6.87
N ASN A 71 3.48 5.65 -6.85
CA ASN A 71 2.40 5.00 -6.12
C ASN A 71 2.56 5.19 -4.61
N LEU A 72 3.75 4.95 -4.04
CA LEU A 72 3.98 5.18 -2.61
C LEU A 72 3.78 6.64 -2.21
N ASN A 73 4.26 7.56 -3.05
CA ASN A 73 4.08 9.00 -2.89
C ASN A 73 2.60 9.35 -2.84
N THR A 74 1.80 8.79 -3.74
CA THR A 74 0.36 9.00 -3.79
C THR A 74 -0.33 8.42 -2.56
N LEU A 75 0.03 7.18 -2.16
CA LEU A 75 -0.50 6.54 -0.97
C LEU A 75 -0.22 7.37 0.30
N PHE A 76 1.01 7.87 0.45
CA PHE A 76 1.39 8.70 1.58
C PHE A 76 0.54 9.97 1.66
N ALA A 77 0.39 10.68 0.53
CA ALA A 77 -0.43 11.88 0.47
C ALA A 77 -1.91 11.59 0.79
N GLN A 78 -2.45 10.50 0.26
CA GLN A 78 -3.84 10.10 0.46
C GLN A 78 -4.11 9.66 1.90
N CYS A 79 -3.13 9.03 2.56
CA CYS A 79 -3.22 8.79 3.99
C CYS A 79 -3.38 10.09 4.76
N ILE A 80 -2.54 11.11 4.51
CA ILE A 80 -2.64 12.42 5.19
C ILE A 80 -4.00 13.08 4.93
N ILE A 81 -4.42 13.18 3.67
CA ILE A 81 -5.74 13.77 3.32
C ILE A 81 -6.87 13.07 4.09
N THR A 82 -6.78 11.74 4.22
CA THR A 82 -7.81 10.94 4.90
C THR A 82 -7.77 11.09 6.42
N LEU A 83 -6.67 11.54 7.02
CA LEU A 83 -6.64 11.88 8.46
C LEU A 83 -7.56 13.06 8.79
N GLY A 84 -7.83 13.95 7.83
CA GLY A 84 -8.76 15.06 7.97
C GLY A 84 -10.23 14.74 7.75
N HIS A 85 -10.59 13.47 7.47
CA HIS A 85 -11.97 13.09 7.23
C HIS A 85 -12.78 12.90 8.53
N ASP A 86 -14.07 13.21 8.48
CA ASP A 86 -15.00 12.95 9.60
C ASP A 86 -15.25 11.44 9.84
N HIS A 87 -14.96 10.61 8.84
CA HIS A 87 -15.26 9.18 8.91
C HIS A 87 -14.18 8.42 9.71
N HIS A 88 -14.39 8.22 11.01
CA HIS A 88 -13.43 7.61 11.94
C HIS A 88 -12.77 6.31 11.45
N ILE A 89 -13.49 5.39 10.80
CA ILE A 89 -12.88 4.15 10.28
C ILE A 89 -11.79 4.46 9.24
N LYS A 90 -12.05 5.41 8.33
CA LYS A 90 -11.09 5.80 7.29
C LYS A 90 -9.88 6.49 7.91
N VAL A 91 -10.08 7.33 8.93
CA VAL A 91 -8.99 7.95 9.70
C VAL A 91 -8.10 6.88 10.36
N VAL A 92 -8.69 5.93 11.08
CA VAL A 92 -7.93 4.87 11.74
C VAL A 92 -7.20 3.98 10.74
N TYR A 93 -7.86 3.59 9.64
CA TYR A 93 -7.27 2.71 8.63
C TYR A 93 -6.18 3.41 7.82
N SER A 94 -6.36 4.69 7.48
CA SER A 94 -5.31 5.49 6.83
C SER A 94 -4.09 5.68 7.72
N LEU A 95 -4.27 5.96 9.02
CA LEU A 95 -3.16 6.04 9.97
C LEU A 95 -2.40 4.70 10.07
N GLN A 96 -3.11 3.58 10.17
CA GLN A 96 -2.48 2.25 10.21
C GLN A 96 -1.70 1.95 8.93
N THR A 97 -2.25 2.30 7.76
CA THR A 97 -1.56 2.16 6.48
C THR A 97 -0.34 3.09 6.39
N LEU A 98 -0.44 4.33 6.86
CA LEU A 98 0.67 5.28 6.92
C LEU A 98 1.83 4.75 7.77
N CYS A 99 1.53 4.24 8.97
CA CYS A 99 2.54 3.62 9.84
C CYS A 99 3.20 2.40 9.16
N ALA A 100 2.42 1.52 8.54
CA ALA A 100 2.94 0.36 7.81
C ALA A 100 3.85 0.76 6.64
N LEU A 101 3.48 1.81 5.90
CA LEU A 101 4.26 2.37 4.81
C LEU A 101 5.61 2.92 5.29
N ILE A 102 5.59 3.82 6.28
CA ILE A 102 6.82 4.42 6.83
C ILE A 102 7.75 3.33 7.37
N ASN A 103 7.22 2.42 8.18
CA ASN A 103 7.99 1.33 8.77
C ASN A 103 8.64 0.44 7.70
N SER A 104 7.88 0.08 6.67
CA SER A 104 8.38 -0.81 5.61
C SER A 104 9.45 -0.15 4.75
N VAL A 105 9.29 1.13 4.41
CA VAL A 105 10.32 1.89 3.67
C VAL A 105 11.59 2.02 4.51
N PHE A 106 11.46 2.38 5.79
CA PHE A 106 12.62 2.53 6.69
C PHE A 106 13.39 1.22 6.89
N LYS A 107 12.68 0.10 7.10
CA LYS A 107 13.30 -1.23 7.17
C LYS A 107 14.10 -1.55 5.90
N LYS A 108 13.58 -1.11 4.74
CA LYS A 108 14.20 -1.40 3.44
C LYS A 108 15.39 -0.50 3.13
N SER A 109 15.38 0.75 3.59
CA SER A 109 16.53 1.64 3.48
C SER A 109 17.68 1.19 4.39
N ALA A 110 17.39 0.64 5.57
CA ALA A 110 18.39 0.16 6.51
C ALA A 110 19.12 -1.12 6.05
N GLY A 111 18.53 -1.90 5.15
CA GLY A 111 19.09 -3.17 4.67
C GLY A 111 20.08 -3.02 3.51
N GLU A 112 19.56 -2.74 2.31
CA GLU A 112 20.29 -3.07 1.07
C GLU A 112 20.19 -2.03 -0.05
N CYS A 113 19.42 -0.97 0.14
CA CYS A 113 18.74 -0.37 -1.00
C CYS A 113 19.18 1.07 -1.32
N GLY A 114 19.98 1.72 -0.45
CA GLY A 114 20.67 3.00 -0.72
C GLY A 114 19.80 4.18 -1.18
N PHE A 115 18.46 4.03 -1.19
CA PHE A 115 17.54 5.05 -1.65
C PHE A 115 17.25 6.06 -0.54
N ASP A 116 16.89 7.27 -0.95
CA ASP A 116 16.46 8.30 -0.03
C ASP A 116 15.02 8.06 0.44
N VAL A 117 14.84 7.91 1.76
CA VAL A 117 13.54 7.61 2.38
C VAL A 117 12.51 8.71 2.14
N ILE A 118 12.93 9.98 2.20
CA ILE A 118 12.03 11.13 2.02
C ILE A 118 11.53 11.13 0.58
N ASN A 119 12.44 11.03 -0.39
CA ASN A 119 12.07 10.98 -1.81
C ASN A 119 11.18 9.76 -2.12
N MET A 120 11.45 8.62 -1.48
CA MET A 120 10.69 7.40 -1.67
C MET A 120 9.25 7.48 -1.12
N LEU A 121 9.06 8.14 0.03
CA LEU A 121 7.76 8.28 0.68
C LEU A 121 6.93 9.42 0.12
N MET A 122 7.55 10.55 -0.19
CA MET A 122 6.81 11.80 -0.38
C MET A 122 7.37 12.76 -1.43
N GLY A 123 8.57 12.49 -1.95
CA GLY A 123 9.22 13.34 -2.94
C GLY A 123 9.82 14.57 -2.28
N PHE A 124 11.01 14.99 -2.72
CA PHE A 124 11.70 16.11 -2.08
C PHE A 124 10.95 17.44 -2.21
N ASP A 125 10.35 17.70 -3.38
CA ASP A 125 9.77 19.00 -3.71
C ASP A 125 8.57 19.39 -2.83
N VAL A 126 7.89 18.39 -2.25
CA VAL A 126 6.66 18.57 -1.47
C VAL A 126 6.74 17.96 -0.07
N ALA A 127 7.92 17.48 0.33
CA ALA A 127 8.13 16.82 1.61
C ALA A 127 7.74 17.70 2.80
N GLU A 128 8.24 18.94 2.81
CA GLU A 128 7.97 19.90 3.89
C GLU A 128 6.48 20.16 4.05
N LYS A 129 5.79 20.44 2.94
CA LYS A 129 4.34 20.66 2.93
C LYS A 129 3.58 19.45 3.47
N ARG A 130 3.89 18.24 2.98
CA ARG A 130 3.20 17.02 3.44
C ARG A 130 3.43 16.74 4.92
N MET A 131 4.63 17.02 5.43
CA MET A 131 4.91 16.89 6.86
C MET A 131 4.17 17.94 7.69
N HIS A 132 4.06 19.18 7.20
CA HIS A 132 3.24 20.20 7.82
C HIS A 132 1.77 19.77 7.88
N ASP A 133 1.20 19.35 6.74
CA ASP A 133 -0.18 18.86 6.66
C ASP A 133 -0.41 17.70 7.64
N LEU A 134 0.51 16.73 7.72
CA LEU A 134 0.44 15.63 8.69
C LEU A 134 0.36 16.13 10.14
N LEU A 135 1.15 17.14 10.50
CA LEU A 135 1.18 17.70 11.85
C LEU A 135 -0.10 18.47 12.20
N GLU A 136 -0.82 19.04 11.24
CA GLU A 136 -2.12 19.68 11.50
C GLU A 136 -3.20 18.67 11.93
N HIS A 137 -3.02 17.39 11.61
CA HIS A 137 -3.93 16.30 11.97
C HIS A 137 -3.56 15.56 13.27
N CYS A 138 -2.40 15.85 13.87
CA CYS A 138 -1.89 15.17 15.07
C CYS A 138 -2.05 16.03 16.33
#